data_AF-A0A8T5L795-F1
#
_entry.id   AF-A0A8T5L795-F1
#
_cell.length_a   1.000
_cell.length_b   1.000
_cell.length_c   1.000
_cell.angle_alpha   90.00
_cell.angle_beta   90.00
_cell.angle_gamma   90.00
#
_symmetry.space_group_name_H-M   'P 1'
#
loop_
_entity.id
_entity.type
_entity.pdbx_description
1 polymer ?
#
loop_
_entity_poly.entity_id
_entity_poly.type
_entity_poly.pdbx_seq_one_letter_code
_entity_poly.pdbx_strand_id
1 'polypeptide(L)' 'MENELRLMVKVFEDKINKTEEEYKKKNNGQVDREKMDRYVNRKLKKEIMILNFVNIMPSAQAVNITKRFKY' A
#
# COMPACT_ATOMS: atom_id res chain seq x y z
N MET A 1 -4.44 10.13 18.90
CA MET A 1 -4.66 8.72 18.49
C MET A 1 -5.56 8.55 17.26
N GLU A 2 -6.89 8.68 17.33
CA GLU A 2 -7.77 8.37 16.16
C GLU A 2 -7.49 9.24 14.92
N ASN A 3 -7.20 10.53 15.12
CA ASN A 3 -6.87 11.47 14.04
C ASN A 3 -5.50 11.22 13.39
N GLU A 4 -4.49 10.84 14.18
CA GLU A 4 -3.13 10.57 13.69
C GLU A 4 -3.06 9.28 12.90
N LEU A 5 -3.83 8.27 13.34
CA LEU A 5 -4.01 7.01 12.64
C LEU A 5 -4.59 7.23 11.24
N ARG A 6 -5.67 8.02 11.17
CA ARG A 6 -6.36 8.35 9.93
C ARG A 6 -5.47 9.13 8.97
N LEU A 7 -4.65 10.04 9.49
CA LEU A 7 -3.64 10.76 8.73
C LEU A 7 -2.58 9.81 8.16
N MET A 8 -2.06 8.87 8.96
CA MET A 8 -1.09 7.89 8.46
C MET A 8 -1.66 6.98 7.36
N VAL A 9 -2.90 6.51 7.52
CA VAL A 9 -3.57 5.71 6.48
C VAL A 9 -3.70 6.49 5.18
N LYS A 10 -4.14 7.75 5.26
CA LYS A 10 -4.28 8.62 4.09
C LYS A 10 -2.95 8.86 3.38
N VAL A 11 -1.89 9.12 4.14
CA VAL A 11 -0.53 9.27 3.60
C VAL A 11 -0.05 7.98 2.92
N PHE A 12 -0.43 6.83 3.46
CA PHE A 12 -0.07 5.54 2.88
C PHE A 12 -0.85 5.25 1.58
N GLU A 13 -2.15 5.55 1.54
CA GLU A 13 -2.96 5.47 0.32
C GLU A 13 -2.41 6.36 -0.79
N ASP A 14 -2.01 7.59 -0.47
CA ASP A 14 -1.38 8.51 -1.41
C ASP A 14 -0.05 7.96 -1.97
N LYS A 15 0.72 7.24 -1.15
CA LYS A 15 1.95 6.56 -1.59
C LYS A 15 1.67 5.39 -2.52
N ILE A 16 0.64 4.59 -2.24
CA ILE A 16 0.18 3.52 -3.14
C ILE A 16 -0.17 4.13 -4.50
N ASN A 17 -1.05 5.13 -4.53
CA ASN A 17 -1.50 5.78 -5.76
C ASN A 17 -0.33 6.35 -6.58
N LYS A 18 0.61 7.05 -5.93
CA LYS A 18 1.83 7.54 -6.61
C LYS A 18 2.67 6.41 -7.20
N THR A 19 2.78 5.29 -6.49
CA THR A 19 3.58 4.14 -6.92
C THR A 19 2.93 3.39 -8.09
N GLU A 20 1.61 3.28 -8.09
CA GLU A 20 0.85 2.74 -9.22
C GLU A 20 1.00 3.63 -10.46
N GLU A 21 0.88 4.96 -10.32
CA GLU A 21 1.07 5.90 -11.42
C GLU A 21 2.49 5.85 -11.99
N GLU A 22 3.51 5.69 -11.14
CA GLU A 22 4.89 5.47 -11.60
C GLU A 22 5.02 4.17 -12.41
N TYR A 23 4.38 3.09 -11.96
CA TYR A 23 4.36 1.83 -12.70
C TYR A 23 3.66 1.99 -14.05
N LYS A 24 2.51 2.67 -14.11
CA LYS A 24 1.79 2.96 -15.35
C LYS A 24 2.64 3.77 -16.33
N LYS A 25 3.33 4.81 -15.84
CA LYS A 25 4.24 5.62 -16.66
C LYS A 25 5.40 4.80 -17.22
N LYS A 26 6.01 3.93 -16.40
CA LYS A 26 7.11 3.05 -16.86
C LYS A 26 6.69 2.03 -17.91
N ASN A 27 5.43 1.59 -17.88
CA ASN A 27 4.91 0.58 -18.80
C ASN A 27 4.06 1.17 -19.94
N ASN A 28 4.21 2.48 -20.24
CA ASN A 28 3.45 3.17 -21.29
C ASN A 28 1.93 2.95 -21.21
N GLY A 29 1.38 2.86 -19.99
CA GLY A 29 -0.05 2.62 -19.76
C GLY A 29 -0.48 1.15 -19.86
N GLN A 30 0.39 0.20 -20.19
CA GLN A 30 0.08 -1.24 -20.04
C GLN A 30 0.07 -1.62 -18.56
N VAL A 31 -1.11 -1.94 -18.06
CA VAL A 31 -1.32 -2.32 -16.65
C VAL A 31 -1.56 -3.80 -16.55
N ASP A 32 -0.49 -4.52 -16.23
CA ASP A 32 -0.59 -5.86 -15.64
C ASP A 32 -0.78 -5.70 -14.13
N ARG A 33 -2.01 -5.95 -13.65
CA ARG A 33 -2.38 -5.79 -12.23
C ARG A 33 -1.47 -6.57 -11.30
N GLU A 34 -1.13 -7.81 -11.66
CA GLU A 34 -0.37 -8.69 -10.76
C GLU A 34 1.10 -8.24 -10.66
N LYS A 35 1.67 -7.73 -11.75
CA LYS A 35 3.01 -7.13 -11.73
C LYS A 35 3.02 -5.76 -11.04
N MET A 36 1.96 -4.97 -11.19
CA MET A 36 1.81 -3.69 -10.49
C MET A 36 1.72 -3.91 -8.98
N ASP A 37 0.90 -4.87 -8.53
CA ASP A 37 0.77 -5.23 -7.12
C ASP A 37 2.12 -5.70 -6.54
N ARG A 38 2.86 -6.53 -7.29
CA ARG A 38 4.23 -6.94 -6.92
C ARG A 38 5.21 -5.76 -6.84
N TYR A 39 5.10 -4.80 -7.75
CA TYR A 39 5.94 -3.60 -7.78
C TYR A 39 5.68 -2.70 -6.56
N VAL A 40 4.40 -2.39 -6.30
CA VAL A 40 3.95 -1.62 -5.14
C VAL A 40 4.41 -2.29 -3.85
N ASN A 41 4.21 -3.61 -3.73
CA ASN A 41 4.66 -4.39 -2.58
C ASN A 41 6.15 -4.33 -2.32
N ARG A 42 6.96 -4.48 -3.36
CA ARG A 42 8.42 -4.43 -3.23
C ARG A 42 8.88 -3.04 -2.80
N LYS A 43 8.25 -1.98 -3.31
CA LYS A 43 8.65 -0.59 -3.06
C LYS A 43 8.20 -0.11 -1.69
N LEU A 44 6.98 -0.48 -1.27
CA LEU A 44 6.39 -0.06 0.02
C LEU A 44 6.56 -1.11 1.13
N LYS A 45 7.35 -2.17 0.91
CA LYS A 45 7.56 -3.29 1.86
C LYS A 45 7.84 -2.83 3.30
N LYS A 46 8.76 -1.87 3.47
CA LYS A 46 9.14 -1.37 4.79
C LYS A 46 8.00 -0.61 5.47
N GLU A 47 7.21 0.14 4.70
CA GLU A 47 6.09 0.94 5.21
C GLU A 47 4.89 0.05 5.57
N ILE A 48 4.62 -0.98 4.76
CA ILE A 48 3.66 -2.05 5.07
C ILE A 48 4.05 -2.77 6.37
N MET A 49 5.34 -3.10 6.52
CA MET A 49 5.85 -3.71 7.75
C MET A 49 5.69 -2.79 8.96
N ILE A 50 5.94 -1.49 8.83
CA ILE A 50 5.72 -0.52 9.91
C ILE A 50 4.24 -0.46 10.29
N LEU A 51 3.33 -0.37 9.30
CA LEU A 51 1.89 -0.37 9.56
C LEU A 51 1.41 -1.64 10.29
N ASN A 52 1.96 -2.80 9.91
CA ASN A 52 1.69 -4.08 10.57
C ASN A 52 2.32 -4.17 11.97
N PHE A 53 3.57 -3.73 12.15
CA PHE A 53 4.33 -3.87 13.39
C PHE A 53 3.84 -2.93 14.49
N VAL A 54 3.39 -1.72 14.12
CA VAL A 54 2.82 -0.78 15.09
C VAL A 54 1.40 -1.21 15.51
N ASN A 55 0.86 -2.32 14.99
CA ASN A 55 -0.44 -2.88 15.37
C ASN A 55 -1.57 -1.84 15.35
N ILE A 56 -1.44 -0.87 14.43
CA ILE A 56 -2.28 0.31 14.34
C ILE A 56 -3.70 -0.04 13.84
N MET A 57 -3.93 -1.23 13.29
CA MET A 57 -5.28 -1.67 12.94
C MET A 57 -5.48 -3.18 13.09
N PRO A 58 -6.31 -3.63 14.04
CA PRO A 58 -7.10 -4.85 13.88
C PRO A 58 -8.48 -4.52 13.27
N SER A 59 -8.55 -3.54 12.36
CA SER A 59 -9.78 -3.31 11.59
C SER A 59 -9.73 -4.20 10.35
N ALA A 60 -10.83 -4.88 10.04
CA ALA A 60 -10.94 -5.75 8.88
C ALA A 60 -10.53 -5.08 7.54
N GLN A 61 -10.46 -3.74 7.47
CA GLN A 61 -9.98 -2.98 6.32
C GLN A 61 -8.46 -3.04 6.12
N ALA A 62 -7.65 -2.91 7.17
CA ALA A 62 -6.19 -3.08 7.05
C ALA A 62 -5.84 -4.52 6.68
N VAL A 63 -6.57 -5.49 7.23
CA VAL A 63 -6.47 -6.90 6.84
C VAL A 63 -6.90 -7.09 5.39
N ASN A 64 -7.89 -6.36 4.86
CA ASN A 64 -8.26 -6.46 3.44
C ASN A 64 -7.25 -5.78 2.49
N ILE A 65 -6.67 -4.64 2.87
CA ILE A 65 -5.61 -3.98 2.10
C ILE A 65 -4.35 -4.84 2.09
N THR A 66 -3.96 -5.40 3.24
CA THR A 66 -2.80 -6.28 3.36
C THR A 66 -3.05 -7.70 2.85
N LYS A 67 -4.30 -8.22 2.86
CA LYS A 67 -4.65 -9.50 2.20
C LYS A 67 -4.43 -9.46 0.69
N ARG A 68 -4.51 -8.27 0.07
CA ARG A 68 -4.15 -8.06 -1.34
C ARG A 68 -2.65 -8.26 -1.58
N PHE A 69 -1.87 -8.14 -0.52
CA PHE A 69 -0.42 -8.11 -0.53
C PHE A 69 0.11 -9.25 0.34
N LYS A 70 0.01 -10.48 -0.18
CA LYS A 70 0.57 -11.68 0.47
C LYS A 70 2.03 -11.45 0.88
N TYR A 71 2.26 -11.37 2.18
CA TYR A 71 3.45 -11.91 2.81
C TYR A 71 3.08 -13.26 3.42
#